data_AF-A0AAE0BV08-F1
#
_entry.id   AF-A0AAE0BV08-F1
#
_cell.length_a   1.000
_cell.length_b   1.000
_cell.length_c   1.000
_cell.angle_alpha   90.00
_cell.angle_beta   90.00
_cell.angle_gamma   90.00
#
_symmetry.space_group_name_H-M   'P 1'
#
loop_
_entity.id
_entity.type
_entity.pdbx_description
1 polymer ?
#
loop_
_entity_poly.entity_id
_entity_poly.type
_entity_poly.pdbx_seq_one_letter_code
_entity_poly.pdbx_strand_id
1 'polypeptide(L)'
;MREARAQVEEKLPHSFTYSCGIHGVHKWIEDYCALPTVAKVIKDHEFIVKKFRNKQFLHAELFRAQRSAELKHLFTSTIVEEDTEKEYERFTPLTLVRKGATRMGSAYDMLVRNMELKEALDKVVTHADYGKRCGIAQRRSGMAAEQVAAETVVARDAYATETGEAAEELRLTIVEMQKQYIALKELVRDENMWDLTQEVIDLLAPLIVFLKDLDSHQAMMGEVYRRCERLTKDVEEGDEGDAGHFSKYGAEDYASLLPLDERQRLQEIGIARWNYLHTPLHSFAYCLNPRLHFIDHFADTEVRQDFHTCAMKFCGGDEDLATEMEVDYTEYPYHFRKR
;
A
#
# COMPACT_ATOMS: atom_id res chain seq x y z
N MET A 1 -5.77 20.83 -13.40
CA MET A 1 -5.05 21.48 -12.28
C MET A 1 -4.10 22.57 -12.72
N ARG A 2 -3.26 22.37 -13.74
CA ARG A 2 -2.38 23.44 -14.28
C ARG A 2 -3.18 24.70 -14.62
N GLU A 3 -4.30 24.55 -15.32
CA GLU A 3 -5.23 25.66 -15.63
C GLU A 3 -5.82 26.34 -14.38
N ALA A 4 -6.26 25.56 -13.39
CA ALA A 4 -6.80 26.10 -12.14
C ALA A 4 -5.74 26.90 -11.35
N ARG A 5 -4.48 26.43 -11.34
CA ARG A 5 -3.36 27.19 -10.77
C ARG A 5 -3.10 28.46 -11.54
N ALA A 6 -3.05 28.40 -12.88
CA ALA A 6 -2.86 29.58 -13.72
C ALA A 6 -3.94 30.65 -13.47
N GLN A 7 -5.21 30.27 -13.31
CA GLN A 7 -6.30 31.19 -12.97
C GLN A 7 -6.16 31.83 -11.57
N VAL A 8 -5.57 31.12 -10.60
CA VAL A 8 -5.31 31.67 -9.27
C VAL A 8 -4.11 32.63 -9.32
N GLU A 9 -3.04 32.23 -10.01
CA GLU A 9 -1.83 33.03 -10.15
C GLU A 9 -2.06 34.29 -11.01
N GLU A 10 -2.97 34.26 -11.99
CA GLU A 10 -3.41 35.46 -12.72
C GLU A 10 -4.03 36.50 -11.78
N LYS A 11 -4.82 36.05 -10.80
CA LYS A 11 -5.45 36.93 -9.80
C LYS A 11 -4.49 37.37 -8.70
N LEU A 12 -3.43 36.59 -8.48
CA LEU A 12 -2.47 36.76 -7.40
C LEU A 12 -1.03 36.64 -7.95
N PRO A 13 -0.57 37.61 -8.75
CA PRO A 13 0.67 37.49 -9.54
C PRO A 13 1.95 37.35 -8.70
N HIS A 14 1.91 37.78 -7.43
CA HIS A 14 3.02 37.67 -6.49
C HIS A 14 2.91 36.44 -5.56
N SER A 15 2.00 35.51 -5.86
CA SER A 15 1.79 34.30 -5.07
C SER A 15 2.22 33.07 -5.86
N PHE A 16 2.88 32.13 -5.19
CA PHE A 16 3.06 30.78 -5.73
C PHE A 16 1.90 29.91 -5.28
N THR A 17 1.26 29.22 -6.23
CA THR A 17 0.22 28.24 -5.90
C THR A 17 0.72 26.84 -6.23
N TYR A 18 0.72 25.95 -5.23
CA TYR A 18 1.15 24.57 -5.41
C TYR A 18 0.12 23.56 -4.88
N SER A 19 0.17 22.37 -5.45
CA SER A 19 -0.65 21.24 -5.04
C SER A 19 -0.17 20.71 -3.69
N CYS A 20 -1.09 20.36 -2.79
CA CYS A 20 -0.71 19.69 -1.54
C CYS A 20 -0.06 18.33 -1.84
N GLY A 21 1.20 18.16 -1.44
CA GLY A 21 1.97 16.93 -1.63
C GLY A 21 1.29 15.72 -1.03
N ILE A 22 0.86 15.82 0.24
CA ILE A 22 0.16 14.75 0.96
C ILE A 22 -1.10 14.32 0.19
N HIS A 23 -1.91 15.27 -0.26
CA HIS A 23 -3.12 14.96 -1.03
C HIS A 23 -2.79 14.31 -2.37
N GLY A 24 -1.82 14.84 -3.12
CA GLY A 24 -1.46 14.26 -4.42
C GLY A 24 -0.89 12.85 -4.33
N VAL A 25 -0.01 12.57 -3.37
CA VAL A 25 0.53 11.22 -3.12
C VAL A 25 -0.54 10.28 -2.60
N HIS A 26 -1.43 10.75 -1.72
CA HIS A 26 -2.57 9.95 -1.27
C HIS A 26 -3.48 9.55 -2.44
N LYS A 27 -3.78 10.48 -3.35
CA LYS A 27 -4.56 10.19 -4.57
C LYS A 27 -3.86 9.22 -5.51
N TRP A 28 -2.53 9.28 -5.59
CA TRP A 28 -1.75 8.32 -6.34
C TRP A 28 -1.90 6.90 -5.77
N ILE A 29 -1.79 6.76 -4.44
CA ILE A 29 -2.03 5.48 -3.76
C ILE A 29 -3.46 4.99 -4.01
N GLU A 30 -4.46 5.88 -3.94
CA GLU A 30 -5.86 5.52 -4.22
C GLU A 30 -6.06 4.99 -5.63
N ASP A 31 -5.45 5.63 -6.64
CA ASP A 31 -5.56 5.17 -8.02
C ASP A 31 -4.91 3.79 -8.22
N TYR A 32 -3.75 3.54 -7.61
CA TYR A 32 -3.13 2.21 -7.63
C TYR A 32 -4.00 1.17 -6.92
N CYS A 33 -4.60 1.54 -5.79
CA CYS A 33 -5.55 0.68 -5.07
C CYS A 33 -6.85 0.43 -5.85
N ALA A 34 -7.17 1.25 -6.85
CA ALA A 34 -8.36 1.13 -7.68
C ALA A 34 -8.15 0.23 -8.91
N LEU A 35 -6.91 -0.16 -9.21
CA LEU A 35 -6.63 -1.14 -10.25
C LEU A 35 -7.32 -2.49 -9.93
N PRO A 36 -7.95 -3.17 -10.91
CA PRO A 36 -8.80 -4.34 -10.63
C PRO A 36 -8.13 -5.43 -9.81
N THR A 37 -6.90 -5.80 -10.14
CA THR A 37 -6.14 -6.85 -9.44
C THR A 37 -5.80 -6.41 -8.02
N VAL A 38 -5.31 -5.18 -7.85
CA VAL A 38 -5.00 -4.60 -6.52
C VAL A 38 -6.25 -4.49 -5.65
N ALA A 39 -7.36 -4.02 -6.22
CA ALA A 39 -8.63 -3.89 -5.53
C ALA A 39 -9.19 -5.25 -5.09
N LYS A 40 -8.98 -6.31 -5.89
CA LYS A 40 -9.32 -7.69 -5.51
C LYS A 40 -8.50 -8.14 -4.30
N VAL A 41 -7.17 -7.97 -4.33
CA VAL A 41 -6.28 -8.31 -3.19
C VAL A 41 -6.75 -7.61 -1.92
N ILE A 42 -7.03 -6.30 -1.99
CA ILE A 42 -7.53 -5.52 -0.85
C ILE A 42 -8.85 -6.11 -0.32
N LYS A 43 -9.81 -6.45 -1.19
CA LYS A 43 -11.09 -7.06 -0.79
C LYS A 43 -10.91 -8.44 -0.15
N ASP A 44 -9.98 -9.24 -0.66
CA ASP A 44 -9.67 -10.56 -0.13
C ASP A 44 -9.11 -10.44 1.31
N HIS A 45 -8.21 -9.48 1.55
CA HIS A 45 -7.73 -9.18 2.90
C HIS A 45 -8.80 -8.58 3.82
N GLU A 46 -9.67 -7.70 3.33
CA GLU A 46 -10.82 -7.19 4.08
C GLU A 46 -11.74 -8.35 4.52
N PHE A 47 -11.92 -9.35 3.65
CA PHE A 47 -12.69 -10.55 3.95
C PHE A 47 -12.03 -11.36 5.08
N ILE A 48 -10.71 -11.60 5.01
CA ILE A 48 -9.95 -12.27 6.09
C ILE A 48 -10.15 -11.52 7.42
N VAL A 49 -9.89 -10.21 7.43
CA VAL A 49 -10.00 -9.37 8.63
C VAL A 49 -11.41 -9.41 9.21
N LYS A 50 -12.45 -9.28 8.36
CA LYS A 50 -13.84 -9.33 8.77
C LYS A 50 -14.19 -10.66 9.42
N LYS A 51 -13.75 -11.79 8.85
CA LYS A 51 -14.09 -13.11 9.37
C LYS A 51 -13.39 -13.44 10.67
N PHE A 52 -12.09 -13.20 10.76
CA PHE A 52 -11.33 -13.47 11.98
C PHE A 52 -11.77 -12.56 13.14
N ARG A 53 -12.05 -11.27 12.90
CA ARG A 53 -12.47 -10.36 13.98
C ARG A 53 -13.91 -10.58 14.45
N ASN A 54 -14.81 -11.03 13.58
CA ASN A 54 -16.22 -11.21 13.95
C ASN A 54 -16.48 -12.54 14.69
N LYS A 55 -15.54 -13.49 14.65
CA LYS A 55 -15.64 -14.76 15.40
C LYS A 55 -14.60 -14.77 16.51
N GLN A 56 -15.04 -14.58 17.74
CA GLN A 56 -14.18 -14.58 18.94
C GLN A 56 -13.25 -15.79 19.00
N PHE A 57 -13.73 -16.97 18.59
CA PHE A 57 -12.91 -18.17 18.52
C PHE A 57 -11.74 -18.04 17.51
N LEU A 58 -11.99 -17.58 16.28
CA LEU A 58 -10.92 -17.43 15.28
C LEU A 58 -9.88 -16.40 15.74
N HIS A 59 -10.34 -15.32 16.35
CA HIS A 59 -9.46 -14.32 16.96
C HIS A 59 -8.61 -14.92 18.09
N ALA A 60 -9.21 -15.73 18.97
CA ALA A 60 -8.51 -16.39 20.07
C ALA A 60 -7.48 -17.42 19.56
N GLU A 61 -7.82 -18.20 18.54
CA GLU A 61 -6.87 -19.16 17.94
C GLU A 61 -5.75 -18.48 17.19
N LEU A 62 -6.01 -17.33 16.54
CA LEU A 62 -4.96 -16.55 15.91
C LEU A 62 -3.88 -16.17 16.93
N PHE A 63 -4.30 -15.66 18.10
CA PHE A 63 -3.36 -15.35 19.19
C PHE A 63 -2.61 -16.59 19.71
N ARG A 64 -3.27 -17.74 19.81
CA ARG A 64 -2.61 -18.99 20.21
C ARG A 64 -1.59 -19.45 19.17
N ALA A 65 -1.93 -19.33 17.89
CA ALA A 65 -1.07 -19.70 16.77
C ALA A 65 0.18 -18.80 16.70
N GLN A 66 0.03 -17.49 16.92
CA GLN A 66 1.15 -16.55 17.01
C GLN A 66 2.11 -16.91 18.15
N ARG A 67 1.58 -17.08 19.37
CA ARG A 67 2.39 -17.48 20.53
C ARG A 67 3.15 -18.79 20.29
N SER A 68 2.50 -19.76 19.63
CA SER A 68 3.12 -21.05 19.33
C SER A 68 4.22 -20.96 18.26
N ALA A 69 4.12 -20.02 17.32
CA ALA A 69 5.13 -19.81 16.29
C ALA A 69 6.41 -19.19 16.87
N GLU A 70 6.26 -18.18 17.72
CA GLU A 70 7.39 -17.50 18.34
C GLU A 70 8.10 -18.34 19.40
N LEU A 71 7.35 -19.14 20.17
CA LEU A 71 7.93 -20.11 21.08
C LEU A 71 8.88 -21.06 20.35
N LYS A 72 8.53 -21.53 19.15
CA LYS A 72 9.43 -22.36 18.35
C LYS A 72 10.71 -21.64 17.96
N HIS A 73 10.65 -20.34 17.67
CA HIS A 73 11.83 -19.54 17.38
C HIS A 73 12.72 -19.35 18.61
N LEU A 74 12.13 -19.06 19.79
CA LEU A 74 12.86 -18.90 21.04
C LEU A 74 13.53 -20.20 21.52
N PHE A 75 12.89 -21.36 21.33
CA PHE A 75 13.47 -22.66 21.68
C PHE A 75 14.52 -23.17 20.67
N THR A 76 14.60 -22.56 19.48
CA THR A 76 15.63 -22.88 18.48
C THR A 76 16.82 -21.91 18.52
N SER A 77 16.64 -20.69 19.04
CA SER A 77 17.77 -19.82 19.40
C SER A 77 18.33 -20.21 20.77
N THR A 78 19.61 -20.56 20.81
CA THR A 78 20.37 -21.01 21.98
C THR A 78 20.49 -19.93 23.06
N ILE A 79 19.39 -19.53 23.71
CA ILE A 79 19.37 -18.47 24.73
C ILE A 79 18.94 -19.09 26.08
N VAL A 80 19.71 -18.69 27.09
CA VAL A 80 19.68 -19.13 28.49
C VAL A 80 18.32 -18.88 29.13
N GLU A 81 17.81 -19.87 29.86
CA GLU A 81 16.44 -19.99 30.41
C GLU A 81 15.94 -18.80 31.26
N GLU A 82 16.82 -17.93 31.76
CA GLU A 82 16.45 -16.80 32.63
C GLU A 82 15.99 -15.53 31.90
N ASP A 83 16.38 -15.30 30.64
CA ASP A 83 15.94 -14.12 29.87
C ASP A 83 14.65 -14.40 29.07
N THR A 84 14.32 -15.67 28.83
CA THR A 84 13.12 -16.07 28.08
C THR A 84 11.82 -15.71 28.77
N GLU A 85 11.72 -15.72 30.11
CA GLU A 85 10.50 -15.32 30.84
C GLU A 85 10.24 -13.81 30.76
N LYS A 86 11.28 -12.97 30.75
CA LYS A 86 11.14 -11.51 30.62
C LYS A 86 10.79 -11.07 29.21
N GLU A 87 11.28 -11.78 28.18
CA GLU A 87 10.81 -11.58 26.81
C GLU A 87 9.36 -12.07 26.63
N TYR A 88 8.96 -13.12 27.35
CA TYR A 88 7.61 -13.68 27.35
C TYR A 88 6.54 -12.69 27.81
N GLU A 89 6.80 -11.91 28.87
CA GLU A 89 5.89 -10.89 29.38
C GLU A 89 5.75 -9.67 28.45
N ARG A 90 6.71 -9.46 27.53
CA ARG A 90 6.71 -8.34 26.59
C ARG A 90 6.00 -8.65 25.28
N PHE A 91 5.61 -9.91 25.04
CA PHE A 91 4.95 -10.27 23.79
C PHE A 91 3.56 -9.64 23.69
N THR A 92 3.44 -8.68 22.77
CA THR A 92 2.16 -8.08 22.39
C THR A 92 1.71 -8.69 21.07
N PRO A 93 0.68 -9.57 21.08
CA PRO A 93 0.24 -10.24 19.88
C PRO A 93 -0.21 -9.23 18.82
N LEU A 94 0.24 -9.41 17.58
CA LEU A 94 -0.20 -8.56 16.47
C LEU A 94 -1.70 -8.78 16.24
N THR A 95 -2.44 -7.69 16.13
CA THR A 95 -3.87 -7.71 15.80
C THR A 95 -4.10 -7.39 14.32
N LEU A 96 -5.17 -7.95 13.77
CA LEU A 96 -5.63 -7.66 12.41
C LEU A 96 -6.08 -6.19 12.29
N VAL A 97 -5.47 -5.46 11.36
CA VAL A 97 -5.77 -4.06 11.09
C VAL A 97 -6.89 -3.96 10.06
N ARG A 98 -7.86 -3.05 10.27
CA ARG A 98 -8.88 -2.74 9.27
C ARG A 98 -8.38 -1.59 8.40
N LYS A 99 -8.70 -1.63 7.11
CA LYS A 99 -8.68 -0.44 6.27
C LYS A 99 -9.60 0.63 6.89
N GLY A 100 -9.07 1.82 7.10
CA GLY A 100 -9.79 2.96 7.67
C GLY A 100 -10.03 4.01 6.58
N ALA A 101 -11.30 4.37 6.36
CA ALA A 101 -11.68 5.33 5.31
C ALA A 101 -11.02 6.72 5.45
N THR A 102 -10.60 7.09 6.66
CA THR A 102 -9.97 8.39 6.95
C THR A 102 -8.46 8.33 7.16
N ARG A 103 -7.87 7.13 7.12
CA ARG A 103 -6.43 6.92 7.35
C ARG A 103 -5.74 6.65 6.03
N MET A 104 -4.96 7.63 5.56
CA MET A 104 -4.16 7.50 4.35
C MET A 104 -3.21 6.31 4.51
N GLY A 105 -3.14 5.45 3.49
CA GLY A 105 -2.28 4.25 3.53
C GLY A 105 -2.82 3.07 4.35
N SER A 106 -4.02 3.14 4.92
CA SER A 106 -4.54 2.03 5.76
C SER A 106 -4.76 0.71 5.03
N ALA A 107 -4.89 0.72 3.70
CA ALA A 107 -4.88 -0.51 2.91
C ALA A 107 -3.51 -1.19 2.98
N TYR A 108 -2.43 -0.44 2.79
CA TYR A 108 -1.06 -0.94 2.89
C TYR A 108 -0.78 -1.55 4.27
N ASP A 109 -1.13 -0.84 5.35
CA ASP A 109 -0.92 -1.34 6.72
C ASP A 109 -1.68 -2.65 6.98
N MET A 110 -2.87 -2.82 6.41
CA MET A 110 -3.63 -4.06 6.50
C MET A 110 -2.94 -5.20 5.73
N LEU A 111 -2.45 -4.93 4.51
CA LEU A 111 -1.75 -5.94 3.71
C LEU A 111 -0.48 -6.42 4.43
N VAL A 112 0.38 -5.50 4.87
CA VAL A 112 1.60 -5.81 5.62
C VAL A 112 1.29 -6.61 6.87
N ARG A 113 0.30 -6.17 7.67
CA ARG A 113 -0.10 -6.90 8.87
C ARG A 113 -0.63 -8.30 8.58
N ASN A 114 -1.39 -8.47 7.50
CA ASN A 114 -1.90 -9.79 7.16
C ASN A 114 -0.80 -10.72 6.65
N MET A 115 0.20 -10.19 5.94
CA MET A 115 1.41 -10.93 5.55
C MET A 115 2.20 -11.42 6.77
N GLU A 116 2.43 -10.56 7.77
CA GLU A 116 3.06 -10.94 9.06
C GLU A 116 2.29 -12.05 9.77
N LEU A 117 0.99 -12.15 9.53
CA LEU A 117 0.09 -13.13 10.14
C LEU A 117 -0.14 -14.37 9.29
N LYS A 118 0.42 -14.47 8.08
CA LYS A 118 0.15 -15.54 7.10
C LYS A 118 0.22 -16.94 7.73
N GLU A 119 1.33 -17.27 8.39
CA GLU A 119 1.50 -18.59 9.01
C GLU A 119 0.51 -18.85 10.14
N ALA A 120 0.20 -17.83 10.94
CA ALA A 120 -0.74 -17.96 12.04
C ALA A 120 -2.17 -18.15 11.50
N LEU A 121 -2.54 -17.42 10.44
CA LEU A 121 -3.82 -17.58 9.73
C LEU A 121 -3.94 -19.00 9.15
N ASP A 122 -2.89 -19.51 8.49
CA ASP A 122 -2.87 -20.88 7.94
C ASP A 122 -3.07 -21.93 9.05
N LYS A 123 -2.34 -21.82 10.17
CA LYS A 123 -2.50 -22.71 11.32
C LYS A 123 -3.94 -22.73 11.85
N VAL A 124 -4.62 -21.58 11.89
CA VAL A 124 -6.01 -21.50 12.35
C VAL A 124 -6.96 -22.20 11.38
N VAL A 125 -6.84 -21.97 10.07
CA VAL A 125 -7.77 -22.57 9.07
C VAL A 125 -7.49 -24.05 8.80
N THR A 126 -6.29 -24.53 9.12
CA THR A 126 -5.89 -25.94 9.07
C THR A 126 -6.15 -26.69 10.38
N HIS A 127 -6.49 -26.01 11.47
CA HIS A 127 -6.81 -26.64 12.74
C HIS A 127 -7.90 -27.71 12.58
N ALA A 128 -7.73 -28.87 13.23
CA ALA A 128 -8.64 -30.02 13.08
C ALA A 128 -10.11 -29.66 13.38
N ASP A 129 -10.32 -28.83 14.40
CA ASP A 129 -11.65 -28.35 14.79
C ASP A 129 -12.19 -27.17 13.95
N TYR A 130 -11.44 -26.62 12.99
CA TYR A 130 -11.85 -25.41 12.25
C TYR A 130 -13.24 -25.58 11.63
N GLY A 131 -13.48 -26.71 10.96
CA GLY A 131 -14.78 -27.02 10.37
C GLY A 131 -15.89 -27.07 11.40
N LYS A 132 -15.69 -27.82 12.49
CA LYS A 132 -16.65 -27.94 13.60
C LYS A 132 -16.99 -26.59 14.21
N ARG A 133 -15.99 -25.75 14.48
CA ARG A 133 -16.15 -24.46 15.16
C ARG A 133 -16.66 -23.35 14.26
N CYS A 134 -16.44 -23.45 12.95
CA CYS A 134 -17.05 -22.59 11.95
C CYS A 134 -18.43 -23.10 11.50
N GLY A 135 -18.89 -24.22 12.04
CA GLY A 135 -20.16 -24.84 11.68
C GLY A 135 -20.18 -25.40 10.25
N ILE A 136 -19.01 -25.67 9.66
CA ILE A 136 -18.88 -26.37 8.38
C ILE A 136 -19.26 -27.82 8.62
N ALA A 137 -20.33 -28.26 7.96
CA ALA A 137 -20.82 -29.61 8.12
C ALA A 137 -19.78 -30.62 7.58
N GLN A 138 -19.43 -31.62 8.38
CA GLN A 138 -18.56 -32.71 7.91
C GLN A 138 -19.33 -33.49 6.84
N ARG A 139 -18.81 -33.53 5.61
CA ARG A 139 -19.30 -34.48 4.60
C ARG A 139 -19.20 -35.88 5.18
N ARG A 140 -20.33 -36.49 5.53
CA ARG A 140 -20.41 -37.94 5.69
C ARG A 140 -20.13 -38.55 4.33
N SER A 141 -19.18 -39.48 4.27
CA SER A 141 -18.79 -40.16 3.03
C SER A 141 -20.05 -40.73 2.34
N GLY A 142 -20.35 -40.23 1.14
CA GLY A 142 -21.51 -40.68 0.35
C GLY A 142 -22.71 -39.72 0.29
N MET A 143 -22.70 -38.58 1.00
CA MET A 143 -23.81 -37.62 0.95
C MET A 143 -23.47 -36.35 0.14
N ALA A 144 -24.43 -35.88 -0.65
CA ALA A 144 -24.32 -34.62 -1.38
C ALA A 144 -24.27 -33.43 -0.41
N ALA A 145 -23.55 -32.35 -0.77
CA ALA A 145 -23.33 -31.20 0.12
C ALA A 145 -24.64 -30.56 0.64
N GLU A 146 -25.70 -30.56 -0.18
CA GLU A 146 -27.04 -30.09 0.20
C GLU A 146 -27.70 -30.93 1.30
N GLN A 147 -27.47 -32.24 1.33
CA GLN A 147 -28.03 -33.13 2.35
C GLN A 147 -27.33 -32.98 3.71
N VAL A 148 -26.02 -32.74 3.70
CA VAL A 148 -25.25 -32.54 4.94
C VAL A 148 -25.61 -31.20 5.60
N ALA A 149 -25.83 -30.16 4.78
CA ALA A 149 -26.36 -28.89 5.26
C ALA A 149 -27.76 -29.03 5.87
N ALA A 150 -28.64 -29.83 5.25
CA ALA A 150 -29.98 -30.11 5.76
C ALA A 150 -29.94 -30.79 7.15
N GLU A 151 -29.14 -31.83 7.34
CA GLU A 151 -29.03 -32.53 8.65
C GLU A 151 -28.46 -31.64 9.76
N THR A 152 -27.54 -30.73 9.45
CA THR A 152 -26.94 -29.82 10.44
C THR A 152 -27.96 -28.79 10.95
N VAL A 153 -28.93 -28.43 10.12
CA VAL A 153 -30.07 -27.58 10.49
C VAL A 153 -31.07 -28.38 11.33
N VAL A 154 -31.39 -29.62 10.95
CA VAL A 154 -32.28 -30.51 11.72
C VAL A 154 -31.77 -30.76 13.15
N ALA A 155 -30.45 -30.82 13.36
CA ALA A 155 -29.87 -30.96 14.70
C ALA A 155 -29.98 -29.68 15.57
N ARG A 156 -30.17 -28.50 14.96
CA ARG A 156 -30.48 -27.24 15.66
C ARG A 156 -31.98 -26.97 15.79
N ASP A 157 -32.80 -27.62 14.97
CA ASP A 157 -34.28 -27.52 14.96
C ASP A 157 -34.97 -28.24 16.12
N ALA A 158 -34.25 -28.83 17.07
CA ALA A 158 -34.86 -29.39 18.28
C ALA A 158 -35.59 -28.35 19.16
N TYR A 159 -35.60 -27.07 18.78
CA TYR A 159 -36.24 -25.97 19.52
C TYR A 159 -37.13 -25.01 18.71
N ALA A 160 -37.46 -25.29 17.44
CA ALA A 160 -38.31 -24.39 16.64
C ALA A 160 -39.58 -25.09 16.13
N THR A 161 -40.67 -24.92 16.86
CA THR A 161 -42.05 -25.28 16.48
C THR A 161 -42.67 -24.30 15.47
N GLU A 162 -41.88 -23.64 14.62
CA GLU A 162 -42.39 -22.64 13.68
C GLU A 162 -42.11 -23.02 12.22
N THR A 163 -43.21 -23.02 11.47
CA THR A 163 -43.42 -23.57 10.14
C THR A 163 -42.78 -22.76 9.00
N GLY A 164 -42.23 -23.48 8.02
CA GLY A 164 -42.30 -23.15 6.58
C GLY A 164 -41.25 -22.19 6.03
N GLU A 165 -41.19 -20.95 6.53
CA GLU A 165 -40.40 -19.86 5.89
C GLU A 165 -39.20 -19.41 6.72
N ALA A 166 -39.39 -19.15 8.02
CA ALA A 166 -38.30 -18.71 8.91
C ALA A 166 -37.21 -19.78 9.06
N ALA A 167 -37.59 -21.06 9.07
CA ALA A 167 -36.66 -22.19 9.10
C ALA A 167 -35.83 -22.30 7.82
N GLU A 168 -36.44 -22.03 6.65
CA GLU A 168 -35.74 -22.06 5.37
C GLU A 168 -34.81 -20.85 5.21
N GLU A 169 -35.21 -19.66 5.64
CA GLU A 169 -34.34 -18.48 5.68
C GLU A 169 -33.11 -18.69 6.58
N LEU A 170 -33.32 -19.29 7.75
CA LEU A 170 -32.22 -19.67 8.66
C LEU A 170 -31.29 -20.69 8.02
N ARG A 171 -31.84 -21.70 7.33
CA ARG A 171 -31.07 -22.72 6.61
C ARG A 171 -30.21 -22.09 5.52
N LEU A 172 -30.78 -21.22 4.68
CA LEU A 172 -30.04 -20.51 3.63
C LEU A 172 -28.91 -19.66 4.22
N THR A 173 -29.17 -18.98 5.34
CA THR A 173 -28.17 -18.20 6.07
C THR A 173 -27.02 -19.06 6.59
N ILE A 174 -27.31 -20.25 7.11
CA ILE A 174 -26.29 -21.20 7.59
C ILE A 174 -25.44 -21.71 6.43
N VAL A 175 -26.05 -22.10 5.32
CA VAL A 175 -25.34 -22.57 4.11
C VAL A 175 -24.42 -21.48 3.58
N GLU A 176 -24.90 -20.25 3.48
CA GLU A 176 -24.10 -19.12 3.02
C GLU A 176 -22.92 -18.83 3.96
N MET A 177 -23.15 -18.90 5.27
CA MET A 177 -22.09 -18.76 6.26
C MET A 177 -21.01 -19.87 6.11
N GLN A 178 -21.42 -21.12 5.87
CA GLN A 178 -20.49 -22.24 5.65
C GLN A 178 -19.64 -22.02 4.40
N LYS A 179 -20.26 -21.63 3.28
CA LYS A 179 -19.56 -21.30 2.03
C LYS A 179 -18.48 -20.25 2.25
N GLN A 180 -18.79 -19.22 3.03
CA GLN A 180 -17.84 -18.16 3.34
C GLN A 180 -16.62 -18.65 4.17
N TYR A 181 -16.79 -19.59 5.11
CA TYR A 181 -15.64 -20.13 5.86
C TYR A 181 -14.82 -21.15 5.08
N ILE A 182 -15.44 -21.84 4.11
CA ILE A 182 -14.71 -22.66 3.13
C ILE A 182 -13.88 -21.74 2.22
N ALA A 183 -14.49 -20.71 1.65
CA ALA A 183 -13.80 -19.72 0.83
C ALA A 183 -12.66 -19.03 1.60
N LEU A 184 -12.86 -18.69 2.89
CA LEU A 184 -11.80 -18.15 3.74
C LEU A 184 -10.61 -19.11 3.87
N LYS A 185 -10.89 -20.40 4.08
CA LYS A 185 -9.85 -21.42 4.20
C LYS A 185 -9.09 -21.61 2.89
N GLU A 186 -9.79 -21.61 1.76
CA GLU A 186 -9.16 -21.71 0.43
C GLU A 186 -8.29 -20.48 0.16
N LEU A 187 -8.82 -19.29 0.42
CA LEU A 187 -8.12 -18.02 0.23
C LEU A 187 -6.83 -17.92 1.07
N VAL A 188 -6.90 -18.26 2.36
CA VAL A 188 -5.71 -18.22 3.25
C VAL A 188 -4.64 -19.23 2.83
N ARG A 189 -5.01 -20.29 2.11
CA ARG A 189 -4.10 -21.35 1.65
C ARG A 189 -3.66 -21.18 0.20
N ASP A 190 -4.10 -20.11 -0.46
CA ASP A 190 -3.71 -19.80 -1.83
C ASP A 190 -2.37 -19.05 -1.82
N GLU A 191 -1.28 -19.75 -2.17
CA GLU A 191 0.05 -19.14 -2.25
C GLU A 191 0.11 -18.00 -3.27
N ASN A 192 -0.62 -18.10 -4.39
CA ASN A 192 -0.64 -17.04 -5.40
C ASN A 192 -1.24 -15.75 -4.85
N MET A 193 -2.24 -15.85 -3.94
CA MET A 193 -2.81 -14.66 -3.28
C MET A 193 -1.76 -13.94 -2.44
N TRP A 194 -0.92 -14.69 -1.72
CA TRP A 194 0.13 -14.12 -0.87
C TRP A 194 1.29 -13.54 -1.68
N ASP A 195 1.70 -14.21 -2.76
CA ASP A 195 2.74 -13.70 -3.66
C ASP A 195 2.29 -12.40 -4.32
N LEU A 196 1.04 -12.36 -4.81
CA LEU A 196 0.44 -11.15 -5.36
C LEU A 196 0.29 -10.05 -4.29
N THR A 197 0.00 -10.42 -3.04
CA THR A 197 -0.05 -9.46 -1.92
C THR A 197 1.30 -8.83 -1.67
N GLN A 198 2.38 -9.61 -1.68
CA GLN A 198 3.74 -9.09 -1.53
C GLN A 198 4.08 -8.12 -2.66
N GLU A 199 3.75 -8.46 -3.90
CA GLU A 199 3.96 -7.56 -5.03
C GLU A 199 3.19 -6.23 -4.90
N VAL A 200 1.94 -6.27 -4.42
CA VAL A 200 1.16 -5.05 -4.13
C VAL A 200 1.77 -4.23 -3.00
N ILE A 201 2.32 -4.87 -1.96
CA ILE A 201 3.04 -4.16 -0.89
C ILE A 201 4.28 -3.47 -1.47
N ASP A 202 5.07 -4.15 -2.28
CA ASP A 202 6.29 -3.61 -2.90
C ASP A 202 5.99 -2.47 -3.88
N LEU A 203 4.85 -2.54 -4.55
CA LEU A 203 4.31 -1.47 -5.40
C LEU A 203 3.96 -0.23 -4.57
N LEU A 204 3.24 -0.40 -3.45
CA LEU A 204 2.73 0.72 -2.65
C LEU A 204 3.78 1.31 -1.70
N ALA A 205 4.77 0.52 -1.26
CA ALA A 205 5.72 0.90 -0.23
C ALA A 205 6.45 2.24 -0.50
N PRO A 206 6.99 2.51 -1.71
CA PRO A 206 7.66 3.78 -1.99
C PRO A 206 6.74 5.00 -1.84
N LEU A 207 5.47 4.87 -2.24
CA LEU A 207 4.47 5.94 -2.09
C LEU A 207 4.09 6.16 -0.62
N ILE A 208 4.03 5.09 0.16
CA ILE A 208 3.76 5.17 1.61
C ILE A 208 4.93 5.85 2.34
N VAL A 209 6.17 5.53 1.99
CA VAL A 209 7.35 6.22 2.52
C VAL A 209 7.31 7.70 2.13
N PHE A 210 7.02 8.01 0.86
CA PHE A 210 6.92 9.39 0.41
C PHE A 210 5.81 10.16 1.15
N LEU A 211 4.64 9.55 1.32
CA LEU A 211 3.54 10.14 2.07
C LEU A 211 3.92 10.44 3.52
N LYS A 212 4.59 9.52 4.21
CA LYS A 212 5.04 9.70 5.60
C LYS A 212 6.06 10.82 5.72
N ASP A 213 6.96 10.94 4.76
CA ASP A 213 7.95 12.01 4.77
C ASP A 213 7.30 13.38 4.52
N LEU A 214 6.30 13.44 3.64
CA LEU A 214 5.50 14.66 3.41
C LEU A 214 4.65 15.08 4.62
N ASP A 215 4.20 14.14 5.44
CA ASP A 215 3.45 14.38 6.69
C ASP A 215 4.40 14.65 7.89
N SER A 216 5.71 14.54 7.68
CA SER A 216 6.69 14.82 8.73
C SER A 216 6.90 16.33 8.95
N HIS A 217 7.59 16.68 10.04
CA HIS A 217 8.00 18.06 10.30
C HIS A 217 9.23 18.51 9.49
N GLN A 218 9.71 17.71 8.52
CA GLN A 218 10.90 18.03 7.73
C GLN A 218 10.58 18.94 6.54
N ALA A 219 11.57 19.72 6.09
CA ALA A 219 11.45 20.52 4.88
C ALA A 219 11.50 19.62 3.63
N MET A 220 10.34 19.37 3.02
CA MET A 220 10.21 18.43 1.90
C MET A 220 10.17 19.07 0.52
N MET A 221 10.05 20.41 0.42
CA MET A 221 9.81 21.08 -0.87
C MET A 221 10.87 20.76 -1.92
N GLY A 222 12.16 20.77 -1.52
CA GLY A 222 13.29 20.44 -2.39
C GLY A 222 13.55 18.94 -2.58
N GLU A 223 12.73 18.07 -2.00
CA GLU A 223 12.79 16.61 -2.19
C GLU A 223 11.66 16.10 -3.08
N VAL A 224 10.57 16.87 -3.25
CA VAL A 224 9.39 16.45 -4.01
C VAL A 224 9.74 16.13 -5.46
N TYR A 225 10.51 17.00 -6.13
CA TYR A 225 10.88 16.80 -7.54
C TYR A 225 11.61 15.47 -7.73
N ARG A 226 12.75 15.32 -7.05
CA ARG A 226 13.60 14.13 -7.12
C ARG A 226 12.88 12.84 -6.71
N ARG A 227 11.94 12.91 -5.77
CA ARG A 227 11.17 11.73 -5.35
C ARG A 227 10.18 11.30 -6.41
N CYS A 228 9.44 12.24 -6.98
CA CYS A 228 8.54 11.91 -8.07
C CYS A 228 9.31 11.43 -9.31
N GLU A 229 10.40 12.10 -9.67
CA GLU A 229 11.30 11.67 -10.74
C GLU A 229 11.75 10.21 -10.51
N ARG A 230 12.30 9.87 -9.34
CA ARG A 230 12.69 8.49 -9.03
C ARG A 230 11.54 7.48 -9.02
N LEU A 231 10.31 7.92 -8.89
CA LEU A 231 9.14 7.03 -8.98
C LEU A 231 8.73 6.81 -10.44
N THR A 232 8.77 7.85 -11.28
CA THR A 232 8.15 7.87 -12.62
C THR A 232 9.12 7.90 -13.79
N LYS A 233 10.40 8.17 -13.58
CA LYS A 233 11.38 8.31 -14.66
C LYS A 233 11.40 7.03 -15.50
N ASP A 234 11.09 7.19 -16.77
CA ASP A 234 11.16 6.12 -17.75
C ASP A 234 12.62 5.71 -17.94
N VAL A 235 12.84 4.44 -18.27
CA VAL A 235 14.18 3.98 -18.68
C VAL A 235 14.44 4.53 -20.07
N GLU A 236 15.34 5.48 -20.21
CA GLU A 236 15.95 5.73 -21.52
C GLU A 236 16.87 4.54 -21.85
N GLU A 237 16.78 4.03 -23.08
CA GLU A 237 17.59 2.90 -23.54
C GLU A 237 19.08 3.17 -23.32
N GLY A 238 19.70 2.44 -22.39
CA GLY A 238 21.15 2.47 -22.15
C GLY A 238 21.60 2.90 -20.75
N ASP A 239 20.69 3.32 -19.86
CA ASP A 239 21.03 3.75 -18.49
C ASP A 239 20.27 2.92 -17.43
N GLU A 240 20.60 1.62 -17.35
CA GLU A 240 20.00 0.66 -16.40
C GLU A 240 20.17 1.06 -14.93
N GLY A 241 21.05 2.02 -14.63
CA GLY A 241 21.37 2.46 -13.27
C GLY A 241 20.42 3.50 -12.67
N ASP A 242 19.58 4.18 -13.46
CA ASP A 242 18.76 5.34 -13.00
C ASP A 242 17.26 5.20 -13.32
N ALA A 243 16.82 3.98 -13.64
CA ALA A 243 15.43 3.63 -13.88
C ALA A 243 14.52 3.95 -12.68
N GLY A 244 13.41 4.66 -12.91
CA GLY A 244 12.44 4.95 -11.84
C GLY A 244 11.80 3.68 -11.30
N HIS A 245 11.39 3.65 -10.02
CA HIS A 245 10.87 2.44 -9.37
C HIS A 245 9.70 1.79 -10.11
N PHE A 246 8.84 2.58 -10.76
CA PHE A 246 7.69 2.06 -11.51
C PHE A 246 8.00 1.71 -12.96
N SER A 247 9.15 2.13 -13.49
CA SER A 247 9.52 1.88 -14.90
C SER A 247 9.66 0.39 -15.21
N LYS A 248 10.19 -0.40 -14.26
CA LYS A 248 10.31 -1.86 -14.38
C LYS A 248 8.97 -2.57 -14.65
N TYR A 249 7.85 -2.01 -14.20
CA TYR A 249 6.54 -2.61 -14.46
C TYR A 249 6.12 -2.47 -15.92
N GLY A 250 6.64 -1.50 -16.68
CA GLY A 250 6.34 -1.37 -18.12
C GLY A 250 7.09 -2.36 -19.01
N ALA A 251 8.15 -3.01 -18.53
CA ALA A 251 8.95 -3.93 -19.33
C ALA A 251 8.18 -5.25 -19.58
N GLU A 252 8.09 -5.69 -20.84
CA GLU A 252 7.31 -6.88 -21.20
C GLU A 252 7.83 -8.16 -20.52
N ASP A 253 9.13 -8.24 -20.31
CA ASP A 253 9.86 -9.36 -19.71
C ASP A 253 9.91 -9.32 -18.16
N TYR A 254 9.37 -8.27 -17.54
CA TYR A 254 9.30 -8.19 -16.08
C TYR A 254 8.34 -9.25 -15.53
N ALA A 255 8.87 -10.15 -14.69
CA ALA A 255 8.12 -11.19 -14.03
C ALA A 255 7.21 -10.62 -12.93
N SER A 256 6.01 -10.23 -13.32
CA SER A 256 4.96 -9.67 -12.46
C SER A 256 3.70 -10.53 -12.49
N LEU A 257 3.00 -10.61 -11.36
CA LEU A 257 1.68 -11.23 -11.24
C LEU A 257 0.55 -10.26 -11.64
N LEU A 258 0.84 -8.96 -11.75
CA LEU A 258 -0.08 -7.98 -12.32
C LEU A 258 -0.22 -8.15 -13.84
N PRO A 259 -1.46 -8.10 -14.38
CA PRO A 259 -1.72 -8.07 -15.82
C PRO A 259 -0.98 -6.94 -16.54
N LEU A 260 -0.53 -7.17 -17.78
CA LEU A 260 0.25 -6.20 -18.57
C LEU A 260 -0.49 -4.86 -18.75
N ASP A 261 -1.81 -4.89 -18.97
CA ASP A 261 -2.64 -3.69 -19.10
C ASP A 261 -2.70 -2.88 -17.81
N GLU A 262 -2.80 -3.53 -16.64
CA GLU A 262 -2.72 -2.85 -15.35
C GLU A 262 -1.32 -2.27 -15.10
N ARG A 263 -0.27 -2.96 -15.53
CA ARG A 263 1.11 -2.47 -15.42
C ARG A 263 1.38 -1.22 -16.26
N GLN A 264 0.92 -1.20 -17.51
CA GLN A 264 0.98 0.01 -18.35
C GLN A 264 0.18 1.15 -17.71
N ARG A 265 -0.98 0.84 -17.13
CA ARG A 265 -1.80 1.82 -16.41
C ARG A 265 -1.10 2.42 -15.19
N LEU A 266 -0.22 1.69 -14.50
CA LEU A 266 0.57 2.22 -13.37
C LEU A 266 1.46 3.39 -13.79
N GLN A 267 2.10 3.28 -14.96
CA GLN A 267 2.95 4.33 -15.51
C GLN A 267 2.14 5.57 -15.86
N GLU A 268 1.00 5.38 -16.55
CA GLU A 268 0.10 6.48 -16.91
C GLU A 268 -0.42 7.22 -15.68
N ILE A 269 -0.82 6.49 -14.63
CA ILE A 269 -1.24 7.08 -13.35
C ILE A 269 -0.06 7.86 -12.72
N GLY A 270 1.14 7.28 -12.74
CA GLY A 270 2.33 7.92 -12.21
C GLY A 270 2.63 9.26 -12.88
N ILE A 271 2.66 9.28 -14.21
CA ILE A 271 2.85 10.50 -15.01
C ILE A 271 1.72 11.50 -14.76
N ALA A 272 0.46 11.05 -14.71
CA ALA A 272 -0.68 11.93 -14.44
C ALA A 272 -0.60 12.58 -13.04
N ARG A 273 -0.17 11.82 -12.03
CA ARG A 273 -0.02 12.30 -10.64
C ARG A 273 1.22 13.16 -10.46
N TRP A 274 2.31 12.87 -11.16
CA TRP A 274 3.44 13.77 -11.29
C TRP A 274 3.00 15.11 -11.85
N ASN A 275 2.30 15.12 -13.00
CA ASN A 275 1.79 16.35 -13.62
C ASN A 275 0.82 17.15 -12.74
N TYR A 276 0.11 16.48 -11.84
CA TYR A 276 -0.74 17.10 -10.83
C TYR A 276 0.08 17.76 -9.71
N LEU A 277 1.11 17.07 -9.21
CA LEU A 277 1.94 17.49 -8.08
C LEU A 277 2.96 18.55 -8.48
N HIS A 278 3.65 18.33 -9.59
CA HIS A 278 4.74 19.14 -10.09
C HIS A 278 4.33 20.61 -10.27
N THR A 279 5.24 21.49 -9.87
CA THR A 279 5.19 22.95 -10.04
C THR A 279 6.62 23.45 -10.22
N PRO A 280 6.82 24.60 -10.87
CA PRO A 280 8.15 25.20 -10.97
C PRO A 280 8.83 25.40 -9.61
N LEU A 281 8.04 25.66 -8.56
CA LEU A 281 8.56 25.81 -7.20
C LEU A 281 9.19 24.53 -6.63
N HIS A 282 8.73 23.34 -7.04
CA HIS A 282 9.34 22.08 -6.63
C HIS A 282 10.73 21.91 -7.27
N SER A 283 10.88 22.25 -8.55
CA SER A 283 12.14 22.20 -9.30
C SER A 283 13.14 23.25 -8.80
N PHE A 284 12.65 24.47 -8.54
CA PHE A 284 13.44 25.53 -7.93
C PHE A 284 13.94 25.14 -6.54
N ALA A 285 13.07 24.62 -5.67
CA ALA A 285 13.45 24.14 -4.35
C ALA A 285 14.40 22.92 -4.43
N TYR A 286 14.26 22.08 -5.46
CA TYR A 286 15.16 20.96 -5.73
C TYR A 286 16.58 21.45 -6.02
N CYS A 287 16.73 22.44 -6.90
CA CYS A 287 18.01 23.11 -7.19
C CYS A 287 18.66 23.69 -5.92
N LEU A 288 17.87 24.34 -5.08
CA LEU A 288 18.36 25.00 -3.87
C LEU A 288 18.59 24.06 -2.67
N ASN A 289 18.35 22.75 -2.82
CA ASN A 289 18.55 21.79 -1.75
C ASN A 289 20.04 21.45 -1.62
N PRO A 290 20.73 21.84 -0.52
CA PRO A 290 22.17 21.63 -0.38
C PRO A 290 22.60 20.17 -0.44
N ARG A 291 21.68 19.25 -0.11
CA ARG A 291 21.93 17.80 -0.16
C ARG A 291 22.03 17.28 -1.60
N LEU A 292 21.61 18.06 -2.58
CA LEU A 292 21.44 17.66 -3.97
C LEU A 292 22.38 18.43 -4.92
N HIS A 293 23.12 19.42 -4.43
CA HIS A 293 24.06 20.25 -5.22
C HIS A 293 25.19 19.48 -5.93
N PHE A 294 25.38 18.19 -5.65
CA PHE A 294 26.31 17.36 -6.42
C PHE A 294 25.77 17.02 -7.82
N ILE A 295 24.46 17.11 -8.03
CA ILE A 295 23.74 16.85 -9.28
C ILE A 295 23.82 18.07 -10.21
N ASP A 296 24.02 17.84 -11.50
CA ASP A 296 23.85 18.88 -12.53
C ASP A 296 22.36 19.04 -12.85
N HIS A 297 21.69 19.92 -12.12
CA HIS A 297 20.24 20.10 -12.22
C HIS A 297 19.82 20.69 -13.58
N PHE A 298 20.68 21.51 -14.20
CA PHE A 298 20.36 22.19 -15.46
C PHE A 298 20.63 21.34 -16.69
N ALA A 299 21.14 20.11 -16.51
CA ALA A 299 21.11 19.08 -17.54
C ALA A 299 19.65 18.71 -17.91
N ASP A 300 18.73 18.79 -16.95
CA ASP A 300 17.30 18.66 -17.21
C ASP A 300 16.72 20.01 -17.65
N THR A 301 16.23 20.05 -18.90
CA THR A 301 15.65 21.26 -19.48
C THR A 301 14.36 21.72 -18.80
N GLU A 302 13.54 20.81 -18.24
CA GLU A 302 12.35 21.16 -17.48
C GLU A 302 12.75 21.89 -16.19
N VAL A 303 13.72 21.33 -15.45
CA VAL A 303 14.23 21.92 -14.21
C VAL A 303 14.80 23.32 -14.45
N ARG A 304 15.56 23.51 -15.52
CA ARG A 304 16.11 24.83 -15.88
C ARG A 304 15.01 25.84 -16.20
N GLN A 305 14.01 25.46 -17.00
CA GLN A 305 12.89 26.34 -17.36
C GLN A 305 12.06 26.72 -16.12
N ASP A 306 11.84 25.77 -15.22
CA ASP A 306 11.15 26.01 -13.97
C ASP A 306 11.92 26.93 -13.04
N PHE A 307 13.25 26.76 -12.96
CA PHE A 307 14.12 27.63 -12.19
C PHE A 307 13.98 29.07 -12.68
N HIS A 308 14.10 29.29 -13.99
CA HIS A 308 13.92 30.59 -14.63
C HIS A 308 12.55 31.20 -14.31
N THR A 309 11.49 30.38 -14.42
CA THR A 309 10.12 30.82 -14.12
C THR A 309 9.97 31.31 -12.67
N CYS A 310 10.56 30.60 -11.72
CA CYS A 310 10.60 31.02 -10.32
C CYS A 310 11.46 32.27 -10.11
N ALA A 311 12.63 32.33 -10.74
CA ALA A 311 13.54 33.48 -10.70
C ALA A 311 12.84 34.76 -11.14
N MET A 312 12.17 34.73 -12.29
CA MET A 312 11.39 35.84 -12.82
C MET A 312 10.32 36.32 -11.84
N LYS A 313 9.62 35.40 -11.16
CA LYS A 313 8.63 35.78 -10.14
C LYS A 313 9.25 36.41 -8.90
N PHE A 314 10.39 35.89 -8.41
CA PHE A 314 11.09 36.46 -7.26
C PHE A 314 11.68 37.84 -7.55
N CYS A 315 12.16 38.06 -8.77
CA CYS A 315 12.75 39.32 -9.23
C CYS A 315 11.70 40.32 -9.78
N GLY A 316 10.41 40.07 -9.59
CA GLY A 316 9.34 41.00 -10.01
C GLY A 316 9.20 41.16 -11.53
N GLY A 317 9.64 40.16 -12.31
CA GLY A 317 9.63 40.15 -13.77
C GLY A 317 10.87 40.79 -14.40
N ASP A 318 11.92 41.07 -13.63
CA ASP A 318 13.20 41.55 -14.14
C ASP A 318 14.03 40.39 -14.71
N GLU A 319 14.14 40.36 -16.04
CA GLU A 319 14.86 39.34 -16.81
C GLU A 319 16.37 39.34 -16.55
N ASP A 320 16.96 40.53 -16.37
CA ASP A 320 18.40 40.66 -16.16
C ASP A 320 18.77 40.07 -14.78
N LEU A 321 17.99 40.39 -13.75
CA LEU A 321 18.17 39.84 -12.40
C LEU A 321 17.87 38.33 -12.33
N ALA A 322 16.86 37.84 -13.06
CA ALA A 322 16.57 36.41 -13.13
C ALA A 322 17.72 35.63 -13.79
N THR A 323 18.28 36.18 -14.88
CA THR A 323 19.44 35.63 -15.58
C THR A 323 20.70 35.65 -14.70
N GLU A 324 20.94 36.75 -13.97
CA GLU A 324 22.04 36.83 -13.01
C GLU A 324 21.95 35.72 -11.95
N MET A 325 20.75 35.48 -11.41
CA MET A 325 20.55 34.41 -10.42
C MET A 325 20.78 33.00 -11.00
N GLU A 326 20.45 32.75 -12.27
CA GLU A 326 20.80 31.50 -12.95
C GLU A 326 22.31 31.33 -13.11
N VAL A 327 23.02 32.40 -13.54
CA VAL A 327 24.48 32.39 -13.68
C VAL A 327 25.11 32.08 -12.32
N ASP A 328 24.73 32.82 -11.28
CA ASP A 328 25.21 32.61 -9.91
C ASP A 328 24.98 31.16 -9.45
N TYR A 329 23.81 30.59 -9.72
CA TYR A 329 23.52 29.20 -9.39
C TYR A 329 24.41 28.21 -10.16
N THR A 330 24.65 28.43 -11.45
CA THR A 330 25.53 27.54 -12.24
C THR A 330 27.01 27.63 -11.84
N GLU A 331 27.45 28.79 -11.34
CA GLU A 331 28.80 28.98 -10.84
C GLU A 331 28.98 28.47 -9.39
N TYR A 332 27.90 28.40 -8.61
CA TYR A 332 27.91 27.97 -7.20
C TYR A 332 28.52 26.57 -6.95
N PRO A 333 28.26 25.51 -7.73
CA PRO A 333 28.85 24.18 -7.56
C PRO A 333 30.39 24.15 -7.62
N TYR A 334 31.03 25.11 -8.30
CA TYR A 334 32.49 25.17 -8.39
C TYR A 334 33.18 25.48 -7.06
N HIS A 335 32.45 26.06 -6.08
CA HIS A 335 32.99 26.39 -4.77
C HIS A 335 32.99 25.21 -3.78
N PHE A 336 32.09 24.23 -3.94
CA PHE A 336 31.99 23.06 -3.06
C PHE A 336 32.73 21.82 -3.55
N ARG A 337 33.00 21.68 -4.86
CA ARG A 337 33.78 20.55 -5.41
C ARG A 337 35.31 20.64 -5.16
N LYS A 338 35.81 21.75 -4.58
CA LYS A 338 37.24 22.00 -4.34
C LYS A 338 37.70 21.85 -2.88
N ARG A 339 36.88 21.31 -1.98
CA ARG A 339 37.27 21.07 -0.58
C ARG A 339 37.28 19.59 -0.22
#